data_AF-A0A7R6D902-F1
#
_entry.id   AF-A0A7R6D902-F1
#
_cell.length_a   1.000
_cell.length_b   1.000
_cell.length_c   1.000
_cell.angle_alpha   90.00
_cell.angle_beta   90.00
_cell.angle_gamma   90.00
#
_symmetry.space_group_name_H-M   'P 1'
#
loop_
_entity.id
_entity.type
_entity.pdbx_description
1 polymer ?
#
loop_
_entity_poly.entity_id
_entity_poly.type
_entity_poly.pdbx_seq_one_letter_code
_entity_poly.pdbx_strand_id
1 'polypeptide(L)'
;MKLFSEVEYLLMFLAMAMMLITDPFSMAVMLLTYCLLMVSVCFSFISSSWYLYIIFMTLVGGLLVIITYVCSFSFNELLLNKLQFSLIMLVFTSVMIMKMPMNKGEMKVFMYTMNNMDLFLNFNSLYSAKMLGFSLFIIIYLFIILLIISNMINIMEGPLRQTN
;
A
#
# COMPACT_ATOMS: atom_id res chain seq x y z
N MET A 1 -20.08 -9.75 -0.78
CA MET A 1 -19.73 -10.44 0.49
C MET A 1 -18.79 -11.62 0.27
N LYS A 2 -19.15 -12.68 -0.48
CA LYS A 2 -18.21 -13.80 -0.73
C LYS A 2 -16.92 -13.38 -1.44
N LEU A 3 -17.03 -12.64 -2.55
CA LEU A 3 -15.89 -12.05 -3.25
C LEU A 3 -15.03 -11.15 -2.35
N PHE A 4 -15.68 -10.41 -1.43
CA PHE A 4 -14.99 -9.51 -0.52
C PHE A 4 -14.16 -10.30 0.51
N SER A 5 -14.74 -11.32 1.15
CA SER A 5 -14.00 -12.21 2.05
C SER A 5 -12.89 -12.97 1.33
N GLU A 6 -13.09 -13.38 0.07
CA GLU A 6 -12.06 -14.05 -0.73
C GLU A 6 -10.87 -13.12 -1.00
N VAL A 7 -11.12 -11.83 -1.27
CA VAL A 7 -10.07 -10.82 -1.43
C VAL A 7 -9.33 -10.55 -0.12
N GLU A 8 -10.01 -10.53 1.03
CA GLU A 8 -9.35 -10.40 2.34
C GLU A 8 -8.38 -11.56 2.63
N TYR A 9 -8.78 -12.79 2.33
CA TYR A 9 -7.89 -13.94 2.49
C TYR A 9 -6.70 -13.89 1.53
N LEU A 10 -6.92 -13.44 0.30
CA LEU A 10 -5.85 -13.22 -0.69
C LEU A 10 -4.87 -12.12 -0.22
N LEU A 11 -5.36 -11.05 0.41
CA LEU A 11 -4.53 -10.00 1.00
C LEU A 11 -3.67 -10.54 2.15
N MET A 12 -4.24 -11.36 3.02
CA MET A 12 -3.50 -11.99 4.11
C MET A 12 -2.41 -12.92 3.57
N PHE A 13 -2.71 -13.68 2.51
CA PHE A 13 -1.74 -14.51 1.82
C PHE A 13 -0.59 -13.68 1.22
N LEU A 14 -0.89 -12.61 0.49
CA LEU A 14 0.12 -11.72 -0.09
C LEU A 14 1.01 -11.09 0.98
N ALA A 15 0.44 -10.66 2.11
CA ALA A 15 1.18 -10.08 3.22
C ALA A 15 2.15 -11.08 3.87
N MET A 16 1.76 -12.35 3.99
CA MET A 16 2.66 -13.39 4.49
C MET A 16 3.73 -13.76 3.46
N ALA A 17 3.38 -13.79 2.16
CA ALA A 17 4.35 -14.05 1.10
C ALA A 17 5.45 -12.98 1.07
N MET A 18 5.12 -11.73 1.41
CA MET A 18 6.07 -10.61 1.46
C MET A 18 7.24 -10.84 2.39
N MET A 19 6.97 -11.42 3.55
CA MET A 19 8.00 -11.66 4.55
C MET A 19 9.04 -12.69 4.09
N LEU A 20 8.74 -13.46 3.05
CA LEU A 20 9.58 -14.55 2.55
C LEU A 20 10.42 -14.16 1.33
N ILE A 21 10.11 -13.03 0.68
CA ILE A 21 10.83 -12.57 -0.50
C ILE A 21 12.08 -11.78 -0.09
N THR A 22 13.22 -12.20 -0.63
CA THR A 22 14.51 -11.53 -0.43
C THR A 22 14.84 -10.52 -1.51
N ASP A 23 14.38 -10.76 -2.74
CA ASP A 23 14.79 -9.93 -3.86
C ASP A 23 13.95 -8.65 -3.91
N PRO A 24 14.59 -7.47 -3.94
CA PRO A 24 13.89 -6.21 -3.79
C PRO A 24 12.96 -5.92 -4.98
N PHE A 25 13.29 -6.42 -6.17
CA PHE A 25 12.41 -6.29 -7.35
C PHE A 25 11.11 -7.09 -7.21
N SER A 26 11.19 -8.37 -6.84
CA SER A 26 9.99 -9.21 -6.67
C SER A 26 9.17 -8.76 -5.46
N MET A 27 9.83 -8.25 -4.41
CA MET A 27 9.17 -7.58 -3.31
C MET A 27 8.38 -6.36 -3.80
N ALA A 28 8.97 -5.50 -4.63
CA ALA A 28 8.30 -4.30 -5.15
C ALA A 28 7.09 -4.65 -6.04
N VAL A 29 7.20 -5.66 -6.91
CA VAL A 29 6.09 -6.14 -7.75
C VAL A 29 4.94 -6.68 -6.89
N MET A 30 5.26 -7.48 -5.87
CA MET A 30 4.23 -8.01 -4.98
C MET A 30 3.56 -6.91 -4.13
N LEU A 31 4.25 -5.78 -3.92
CA LEU A 31 3.76 -4.69 -3.05
C LEU A 31 2.76 -3.87 -3.84
N LEU A 32 3.03 -3.68 -5.13
CA LEU A 32 2.09 -3.10 -6.07
C LEU A 32 0.80 -3.93 -6.14
N THR A 33 0.87 -5.25 -6.25
CA THR A 33 -0.35 -6.09 -6.29
C THR A 33 -1.13 -6.02 -4.97
N TYR A 34 -0.46 -6.08 -3.82
CA TYR A 34 -1.08 -5.93 -2.51
C TYR A 34 -1.79 -4.57 -2.37
N CYS A 35 -1.14 -3.46 -2.74
CA CYS A 35 -1.73 -2.13 -2.65
C CYS A 35 -2.95 -1.96 -3.57
N LEU A 36 -2.91 -2.49 -4.80
CA LEU A 36 -4.08 -2.45 -5.70
C LEU A 36 -5.29 -3.16 -5.08
N LEU A 37 -5.07 -4.35 -4.50
CA LEU A 37 -6.13 -5.11 -3.85
C LEU A 37 -6.66 -4.40 -2.59
N MET A 38 -5.78 -3.83 -1.76
CA MET A 38 -6.19 -3.08 -0.58
C MET A 38 -7.06 -1.86 -0.92
N VAL A 39 -6.72 -1.12 -1.98
CA VAL A 39 -7.52 0.03 -2.41
C VAL A 39 -8.91 -0.43 -2.89
N SER A 40 -9.00 -1.56 -3.60
CA SER A 40 -10.29 -2.10 -4.03
C SER A 40 -11.19 -2.51 -2.86
N VAL A 41 -10.60 -3.03 -1.77
CA VAL A 41 -11.31 -3.31 -0.51
C VAL A 41 -11.78 -2.02 0.15
N CYS A 42 -10.91 -1.00 0.26
CA CYS A 42 -11.28 0.29 0.82
C CYS A 42 -12.41 0.95 0.03
N PHE A 43 -12.42 0.79 -1.30
CA PHE A 43 -13.45 1.35 -2.17
C PHE A 43 -14.86 0.85 -1.82
N SER A 44 -14.96 -0.36 -1.25
CA SER A 44 -16.24 -0.93 -0.85
C SER A 44 -16.78 -0.41 0.49
N PHE A 45 -15.95 0.23 1.31
CA PHE A 45 -16.33 0.70 2.66
C PHE A 45 -16.60 2.19 2.76
N ILE A 46 -15.96 3.01 1.91
CA ILE A 46 -16.04 4.46 2.01
C ILE A 46 -17.07 4.99 1.01
N SER A 47 -18.03 5.78 1.48
CA SER A 47 -19.10 6.35 0.65
C SER A 47 -18.63 7.45 -0.30
N SER A 48 -17.56 8.19 0.05
CA SER A 48 -17.00 9.25 -0.80
C SER A 48 -15.83 8.76 -1.67
N SER A 49 -16.05 8.78 -2.99
CA SER A 49 -15.06 8.32 -3.99
C SER A 49 -13.79 9.19 -4.05
N TRP A 50 -13.87 10.46 -3.65
CA TRP A 50 -12.76 11.42 -3.73
C TRP A 50 -11.61 11.07 -2.77
N TYR A 51 -11.92 10.59 -1.56
CA TYR A 51 -10.89 10.22 -0.59
C TYR A 51 -10.14 8.96 -1.01
N LEU A 52 -10.87 7.98 -1.52
CA LEU A 52 -10.32 6.74 -2.08
C LEU A 52 -9.38 7.00 -3.25
N TYR A 53 -9.71 7.99 -4.09
CA TYR A 53 -8.84 8.43 -5.18
C TYR A 53 -7.52 9.03 -4.69
N ILE A 54 -7.54 9.88 -3.66
CA ILE A 54 -6.32 10.49 -3.10
C ILE A 54 -5.41 9.40 -2.49
N ILE A 55 -5.97 8.45 -1.76
CA ILE A 55 -5.21 7.31 -1.21
C ILE A 55 -4.60 6.48 -2.34
N PHE A 56 -5.36 6.18 -3.38
CA PHE A 56 -4.86 5.42 -4.53
C PHE A 56 -3.68 6.10 -5.22
N MET A 57 -3.82 7.38 -5.57
CA MET A 57 -2.81 8.12 -6.32
C MET A 57 -1.51 8.30 -5.51
N THR A 58 -1.62 8.57 -4.21
CA THR A 58 -0.45 8.74 -3.35
C THR A 58 0.30 7.43 -3.12
N LEU A 59 -0.39 6.30 -2.93
CA LEU A 59 0.24 4.99 -2.81
C LEU A 59 0.93 4.55 -4.10
N VAL A 60 0.26 4.67 -5.26
CA VAL A 60 0.87 4.28 -6.54
C VAL A 60 2.06 5.19 -6.89
N GLY A 61 1.93 6.50 -6.67
CA GLY A 61 3.01 7.46 -6.94
C GLY A 61 4.27 7.17 -6.11
N GLY A 62 4.14 6.90 -4.82
CA GLY A 62 5.27 6.56 -3.95
C GLY A 62 5.96 5.25 -4.35
N LEU A 63 5.19 4.23 -4.73
CA LEU A 63 5.73 2.92 -5.12
C LEU A 63 6.47 2.97 -6.46
N LEU A 64 6.02 3.79 -7.42
CA LEU A 64 6.71 3.94 -8.69
C LEU A 64 8.13 4.49 -8.51
N VAL A 65 8.32 5.47 -7.62
CA VAL A 65 9.65 6.02 -7.31
C VAL A 65 10.56 4.93 -6.73
N ILE A 66 10.04 4.12 -5.80
CA ILE A 66 10.79 3.01 -5.19
C ILE A 66 11.18 1.96 -6.24
N ILE A 67 10.27 1.60 -7.16
CA ILE A 67 10.56 0.66 -8.25
C ILE A 67 11.67 1.19 -9.16
N THR A 68 11.63 2.47 -9.55
CA THR A 68 12.69 3.05 -10.40
C THR A 68 14.06 3.04 -9.74
N TYR A 69 14.10 3.26 -8.42
CA TYR A 69 15.34 3.20 -7.65
C TYR A 69 15.89 1.76 -7.58
N VAL A 70 15.06 0.79 -7.20
CA VAL A 70 15.48 -0.61 -7.03
C VAL A 70 15.90 -1.26 -8.34
N CYS A 71 15.17 -1.04 -9.44
CA CYS A 71 15.54 -1.55 -10.76
C CYS A 71 16.90 -1.05 -11.25
N SER A 72 17.39 0.09 -10.73
CA SER A 72 18.68 0.64 -11.13
C SER A 72 19.89 0.01 -10.42
N PHE A 73 19.70 -0.72 -9.32
CA PHE A 73 20.80 -1.16 -8.45
C PHE A 73 21.34 -2.57 -8.73
N SER A 74 20.54 -3.51 -9.25
CA SER A 74 21.05 -4.78 -9.82
C SER A 74 19.93 -5.62 -10.44
N PHE A 75 20.19 -6.16 -11.62
CA PHE A 75 19.36 -7.16 -12.29
C PHE A 75 20.05 -8.53 -12.21
N ASN A 76 19.32 -9.55 -11.77
CA ASN A 76 19.64 -10.98 -11.77
C ASN A 76 20.62 -11.53 -10.72
N GLU A 77 20.08 -11.95 -9.58
CA GLU A 77 20.52 -13.20 -8.94
C GLU A 77 19.42 -14.26 -9.11
N LEU A 78 19.81 -15.50 -9.44
CA LEU A 78 18.92 -16.60 -9.82
C LEU A 78 18.04 -17.05 -8.64
N LEU A 79 16.77 -16.65 -8.74
CA LEU A 79 15.68 -16.64 -7.77
C LEU A 79 15.12 -17.99 -7.29
N LEU A 80 15.69 -19.14 -7.65
CA LEU A 80 14.76 -20.26 -7.95
C LEU A 80 14.47 -21.30 -6.85
N ASN A 81 15.31 -21.53 -5.84
CA ASN A 81 15.16 -22.81 -5.10
C ASN A 81 14.57 -22.76 -3.68
N LYS A 82 14.70 -21.66 -2.91
CA LYS A 82 14.15 -21.61 -1.53
C LYS A 82 12.73 -21.04 -1.45
N LEU A 83 12.36 -20.17 -2.39
CA LEU A 83 11.03 -19.54 -2.42
C LEU A 83 9.92 -20.56 -2.70
N GLN A 84 10.16 -21.55 -3.55
CA GLN A 84 9.13 -22.48 -4.01
C GLN A 84 8.48 -23.28 -2.87
N PHE A 85 9.26 -23.80 -1.92
CA PHE A 85 8.70 -24.62 -0.84
C PHE A 85 7.90 -23.80 0.19
N SER A 86 8.38 -22.59 0.51
CA SER A 86 7.69 -21.68 1.43
C SER A 86 6.38 -21.16 0.85
N LEU A 87 6.35 -20.86 -0.45
CA LEU A 87 5.15 -20.41 -1.15
C LEU A 87 4.11 -21.53 -1.27
N ILE A 88 4.53 -22.77 -1.53
CA ILE A 88 3.61 -23.93 -1.59
C ILE A 88 2.92 -24.18 -0.25
N MET A 89 3.65 -24.10 0.87
CA MET A 89 3.06 -24.24 2.20
C MET A 89 2.10 -23.09 2.53
N LEU A 90 2.44 -21.87 2.12
CA LEU A 90 1.59 -20.70 2.31
C LEU A 90 0.27 -20.83 1.54
N VAL A 91 0.31 -21.32 0.29
CA VAL A 91 -0.89 -21.50 -0.54
C VAL A 91 -1.82 -22.51 0.11
N PHE A 92 -1.28 -23.61 0.64
CA PHE A 92 -2.06 -24.61 1.36
C PHE A 92 -2.77 -24.04 2.60
N THR A 93 -2.12 -23.16 3.37
CA THR A 93 -2.75 -22.52 4.52
C THR A 93 -3.90 -21.58 4.12
N SER A 94 -3.74 -20.82 3.03
CA SER A 94 -4.78 -19.89 2.56
C SER A 94 -6.07 -20.61 2.12
N VAL A 95 -5.95 -21.76 1.46
CA VAL A 95 -7.09 -22.57 1.00
C VAL A 95 -7.87 -23.17 2.19
N MET A 96 -7.17 -23.51 3.28
CA MET A 96 -7.81 -24.03 4.49
C MET A 96 -8.61 -22.95 5.22
N ILE A 97 -8.08 -21.73 5.27
CA ILE A 97 -8.74 -20.60 5.93
C ILE A 97 -10.00 -20.15 5.16
N MET A 98 -9.97 -20.19 3.82
CA MET A 98 -11.14 -19.84 2.99
C MET A 98 -12.38 -20.72 3.25
N LYS A 99 -12.20 -21.94 3.78
CA LYS A 99 -13.32 -22.86 4.08
C LYS A 99 -13.93 -22.63 5.46
N MET A 100 -13.37 -21.76 6.30
CA MET A 100 -13.97 -21.48 7.60
C MET A 100 -15.27 -20.68 7.43
N PRO A 101 -16.39 -21.12 8.04
CA PRO A 101 -17.64 -20.40 7.93
C PRO A 101 -17.55 -19.07 8.71
N MET A 102 -17.43 -17.96 7.97
CA MET A 102 -17.58 -16.63 8.57
C MET A 102 -18.99 -16.46 9.12
N ASN A 103 -19.09 -16.01 10.37
CA ASN A 103 -20.36 -15.76 11.05
C ASN A 103 -21.07 -14.56 10.41
N LYS A 104 -22.06 -14.82 9.56
CA LYS A 104 -22.76 -13.79 8.74
C LYS A 104 -23.57 -12.79 9.58
N GLY A 105 -23.79 -13.06 10.87
CA GLY A 105 -24.58 -12.20 11.75
C GLY A 105 -23.86 -10.91 12.15
N GLU A 106 -22.59 -11.00 12.52
CA GLU A 106 -21.80 -9.86 13.04
C GLU A 106 -21.47 -8.85 11.94
N MET A 107 -21.20 -9.32 10.72
CA MET A 107 -20.86 -8.48 9.58
C MET A 107 -22.03 -7.58 9.13
N LYS A 108 -23.28 -8.03 9.30
CA LYS A 108 -24.47 -7.24 8.95
C LYS A 108 -24.69 -6.06 9.91
N VAL A 109 -24.35 -6.24 11.19
CA VAL A 109 -24.45 -5.17 12.19
C VAL A 109 -23.43 -4.07 11.90
N PHE A 110 -22.20 -4.44 11.52
CA PHE A 110 -21.13 -3.48 11.22
C PHE A 110 -21.40 -2.65 9.94
N MET A 111 -22.02 -3.27 8.92
CA MET A 111 -22.41 -2.54 7.70
C MET A 111 -23.55 -1.55 7.96
N TYR A 112 -24.49 -1.89 8.85
CA TYR A 112 -25.62 -1.02 9.18
C TYR A 112 -25.18 0.22 9.98
N THR A 113 -24.20 0.06 10.86
CA THR A 113 -23.62 1.19 11.60
C THR A 113 -22.79 2.12 10.71
N MET A 114 -22.06 1.57 9.72
CA MET A 114 -21.30 2.37 8.76
C MET A 114 -22.19 3.13 7.77
N ASN A 115 -23.26 2.53 7.27
CA ASN A 115 -24.21 3.25 6.39
C ASN A 115 -24.95 4.40 7.08
N ASN A 116 -25.13 4.34 8.40
CA ASN A 116 -25.74 5.43 9.17
C ASN A 116 -24.72 6.51 9.58
N MET A 117 -23.43 6.16 9.58
CA MET A 117 -22.33 7.11 9.68
C MET A 117 -21.97 7.52 8.26
N ASP A 118 -22.81 8.35 7.66
CA ASP A 118 -22.44 9.12 6.49
C ASP A 118 -21.21 9.96 6.85
N LEU A 119 -20.03 9.36 6.70
CA LEU A 119 -18.71 9.94 6.81
C LEU A 119 -18.52 10.87 5.60
N PHE A 120 -19.35 11.92 5.54
CA PHE A 120 -19.03 13.13 4.81
C PHE A 120 -17.88 13.81 5.55
N LEU A 121 -16.68 13.27 5.32
CA LEU A 121 -15.43 13.92 5.64
C LEU A 121 -15.33 15.15 4.74
N ASN A 122 -15.92 16.24 5.20
CA ASN A 122 -15.90 17.49 4.48
C ASN A 122 -14.48 18.06 4.56
N PHE A 123 -13.78 18.18 3.43
CA PHE A 123 -12.42 18.75 3.36
C PHE A 123 -12.33 20.13 4.01
N ASN A 124 -13.43 20.88 4.00
CA ASN A 124 -13.54 22.19 4.65
C ASN A 124 -13.33 22.14 6.17
N SER A 125 -13.54 20.98 6.82
CA SER A 125 -13.29 20.82 8.25
C SER A 125 -11.81 20.88 8.62
N LEU A 126 -10.90 20.52 7.70
CA LEU A 126 -9.45 20.60 7.90
C LEU A 126 -8.95 22.05 7.94
N TYR A 127 -9.61 22.95 7.22
CA TYR A 127 -9.32 24.39 7.22
C TYR A 127 -10.16 25.16 8.23
N SER A 128 -10.87 24.48 9.13
CA SER A 128 -11.62 25.14 10.20
C SER A 128 -10.67 25.79 11.21
N ALA A 129 -11.12 26.86 11.87
CA ALA A 129 -10.31 27.63 12.83
C ALA A 129 -9.63 26.76 13.90
N LYS A 130 -10.27 25.66 14.32
CA LYS A 130 -9.74 24.71 15.31
C LYS A 130 -8.59 23.85 14.76
N MET A 131 -8.60 23.53 13.46
CA MET A 131 -7.63 22.67 12.79
C MET A 131 -6.54 23.44 12.02
N LEU A 132 -6.66 24.77 11.90
CA LEU A 132 -5.69 25.60 11.18
C LEU A 132 -4.24 25.39 11.65
N GLY A 133 -4.00 25.30 12.97
CA GLY A 133 -2.64 25.07 13.51
C GLY A 133 -2.03 23.75 13.02
N PHE A 134 -2.83 22.69 12.93
CA PHE A 134 -2.40 21.40 12.39
C PHE A 134 -2.11 21.48 10.88
N SER A 135 -2.96 22.19 10.13
CA SER A 135 -2.74 22.38 8.68
C SER A 135 -1.44 23.14 8.38
N LEU A 136 -1.14 24.20 9.15
CA LEU A 136 0.10 24.96 9.02
C LEU A 136 1.33 24.10 9.34
N PHE A 137 1.25 23.25 10.36
CA PHE A 137 2.33 22.33 10.70
C PHE A 137 2.67 21.38 9.53
N ILE A 138 1.67 20.79 8.86
CA ILE A 138 1.89 19.90 7.70
C ILE A 138 2.57 20.65 6.55
N ILE A 139 2.14 21.88 6.26
CA ILE A 139 2.72 22.69 5.18
C ILE A 139 4.20 22.97 5.46
N ILE A 140 4.53 23.40 6.69
CA ILE A 140 5.91 23.68 7.10
C ILE A 140 6.76 22.40 7.06
N TYR A 141 6.22 21.26 7.50
CA TYR A 141 6.91 19.96 7.47
C TYR A 141 7.28 19.54 6.05
N LEU A 142 6.33 19.59 5.11
CA LEU A 142 6.59 19.26 3.70
C LEU A 142 7.60 20.23 3.06
N PHE A 143 7.52 21.52 3.41
CA PHE A 143 8.46 22.53 2.92
C PHE A 143 9.89 22.28 3.41
N ILE A 144 10.08 21.98 4.70
CA ILE A 144 11.39 21.64 5.26
C ILE A 144 11.96 20.39 4.59
N ILE A 145 11.15 19.34 4.37
CA ILE A 145 11.59 18.13 3.67
C ILE A 145 12.07 18.45 2.26
N LEU A 146 11.35 19.28 1.51
CA LEU A 146 11.75 19.69 0.16
C LEU A 146 13.11 20.39 0.17
N LEU A 147 13.33 21.32 1.11
CA LEU A 147 14.63 21.99 1.28
C LEU A 147 15.74 20.99 1.57
N ILE A 148 15.52 20.06 2.53
CA ILE A 148 16.50 19.02 2.88
C ILE A 148 16.82 18.16 1.66
N ILE A 149 15.82 17.64 0.95
CA ILE A 149 16.02 16.80 -0.24
C ILE A 149 16.77 17.57 -1.33
N SER A 150 16.41 18.83 -1.60
CA SER A 150 17.10 19.65 -2.62
C SER A 150 18.58 19.87 -2.29
N ASN A 151 18.93 19.98 -1.01
CA ASN A 151 20.31 20.08 -0.57
C ASN A 151 21.04 18.73 -0.64
N MET A 152 20.35 17.60 -0.40
CA MET A 152 20.93 16.25 -0.50
C MET A 152 21.26 15.84 -1.93
N ILE A 153 20.50 16.32 -2.93
CA ILE A 153 20.74 16.00 -4.36
C ILE A 153 21.96 16.76 -4.91
N ASN A 154 22.41 17.85 -4.28
CA ASN A 154 23.56 18.65 -4.73
C ASN A 154 24.94 18.01 -4.49
N ILE A 155 24.99 16.73 -4.09
CA ILE A 155 26.23 15.94 -4.09
C ILE A 155 26.46 15.49 -5.54
N MET A 156 27.13 16.35 -6.31
CA MET A 156 27.63 16.02 -7.64
C MET A 156 28.71 14.93 -7.55
N GLU A 157 28.35 13.68 -7.78
CA GLU A 157 29.18 12.81 -8.61
C GLU A 157 28.27 12.18 -9.67
N GLY A 158 28.51 12.57 -10.92
CA GLY A 158 27.75 12.10 -12.07
C GLY A 158 27.81 10.58 -12.22
N PRO A 159 27.00 9.99 -13.11
CA PRO A 159 27.00 8.57 -13.34
C PRO A 159 28.42 8.08 -13.63
N LEU A 160 28.77 6.97 -12.97
CA LEU A 160 29.88 6.06 -13.20
C LEU A 160 29.99 5.63 -14.69
N ARG A 161 30.16 6.57 -15.63
CA ARG A 161 30.81 6.24 -16.89
C ARG A 161 32.28 6.09 -16.54
N GLN A 162 32.71 4.84 -16.48
CA GLN A 162 34.13 4.52 -16.59
C GLN A 162 34.67 5.28 -17.80
N THR A 163 35.53 6.25 -17.55
CA THR A 163 36.39 6.83 -18.57
C THR A 163 37.44 5.77 -18.87
N ASN A 164 37.24 5.09 -20.01
CA ASN A 164 38.15 4.19 -20.74
C ASN A 164 39.20 3.40 -19.95
#